data_AF-A0A7V8WI05-F1
#
_entry.id   AF-A0A7V8WI05-F1
#
_cell.length_a   1.000
_cell.length_b   1.000
_cell.length_c   1.000
_cell.angle_alpha   90.00
_cell.angle_beta   90.00
_cell.angle_gamma   90.00
#
_symmetry.space_group_name_H-M   'P 1'
#
loop_
_entity.id
_entity.type
_entity.pdbx_description
1 polymer ?
#
loop_
_entity_poly.entity_id
_entity_poly.type
_entity_poly.pdbx_seq_one_letter_code
_entity_poly.pdbx_strand_id
1 'polypeptide(L)'
;MRATLDHVGIAVSSLADALAFYRDTLGLEVEAPEEIASQGVRVHFIAAGESTLELLEATSADSPVARFLSKRGPGMHHVALRVDDIVAALADLK
;
A
#
# COMPACT_ATOMS: atom_id res chain seq x y z
N MET A 1 -6.48 23.45 4.29
CA MET A 1 -6.17 22.14 3.69
C MET A 1 -7.33 21.18 3.93
N ARG A 2 -7.93 20.61 2.86
CA ARG A 2 -8.76 19.41 2.97
C ARG A 2 -7.89 18.19 2.66
N ALA A 3 -8.14 17.08 3.34
CA ALA A 3 -7.44 15.82 3.13
C ALA A 3 -8.47 14.69 3.09
N THR A 4 -8.28 13.74 2.18
CA THR A 4 -9.10 12.54 2.04
C THR A 4 -8.22 11.31 2.08
N LEU A 5 -8.76 10.20 2.60
CA LEU A 5 -8.03 8.94 2.60
C LEU A 5 -7.91 8.45 1.16
N ASP A 6 -6.68 8.33 0.68
CA ASP A 6 -6.41 7.79 -0.64
C ASP A 6 -6.30 6.28 -0.56
N HIS A 7 -5.29 5.81 0.19
CA HIS A 7 -5.05 4.40 0.39
C HIS A 7 -4.38 4.09 1.72
N VAL A 8 -4.47 2.81 2.10
CA VAL A 8 -3.72 2.21 3.20
C VAL A 8 -2.79 1.16 2.62
N GLY A 9 -1.48 1.40 2.76
CA GLY A 9 -0.45 0.45 2.37
C GLY A 9 -0.25 -0.60 3.45
N ILE A 10 -0.29 -1.88 3.08
CA ILE A 10 -0.14 -3.04 3.95
C ILE A 10 1.03 -3.87 3.43
N ALA A 11 2.12 -3.90 4.20
CA ALA A 11 3.28 -4.73 3.87
C ALA A 11 2.97 -6.19 4.19
N VAL A 12 3.18 -7.08 3.22
CA VAL A 12 2.95 -8.51 3.34
C VAL A 12 4.21 -9.29 2.96
N SER A 13 4.44 -10.43 3.61
CA SER A 13 5.56 -11.32 3.26
C SER A 13 5.31 -12.13 1.98
N SER A 14 4.03 -12.32 1.63
CA SER A 14 3.57 -13.11 0.49
C SER A 14 2.22 -12.55 0.04
N LEU A 15 2.16 -12.02 -1.18
CA LEU A 15 0.92 -11.59 -1.80
C LEU A 15 -0.02 -12.77 -1.98
N ALA A 16 0.49 -13.93 -2.40
CA ALA A 16 -0.32 -15.12 -2.62
C ALA A 16 -1.11 -15.51 -1.36
N ASP A 17 -0.45 -15.50 -0.19
CA ASP A 17 -1.08 -15.85 1.08
C ASP A 17 -2.04 -14.76 1.56
N ALA A 18 -1.63 -13.49 1.44
CA ALA A 18 -2.47 -12.37 1.86
C ALA A 18 -3.76 -12.28 1.03
N LEU A 19 -3.67 -12.50 -0.29
CA LEU A 19 -4.80 -12.44 -1.20
C LEU A 19 -5.88 -13.48 -0.89
N ALA A 20 -5.51 -14.65 -0.35
CA ALA A 20 -6.50 -15.65 0.04
C ALA A 20 -7.49 -15.11 1.08
N PHE A 21 -7.03 -14.28 2.01
CA PHE A 21 -7.90 -13.63 2.97
C PHE A 21 -8.82 -12.59 2.31
N TYR A 22 -8.25 -11.62 1.58
CA TYR A 22 -9.06 -10.53 1.01
C TYR A 22 -10.00 -10.99 -0.11
N ARG A 23 -9.55 -11.86 -1.00
CA ARG A 23 -10.34 -12.37 -2.12
C ARG A 23 -11.27 -13.50 -1.68
N ASP A 24 -10.73 -14.56 -1.06
CA ASP A 24 -11.51 -15.79 -0.87
C ASP A 24 -12.32 -15.78 0.43
N THR A 25 -11.82 -15.11 1.49
CA THR A 25 -12.53 -15.04 2.79
C THR A 25 -13.47 -13.83 2.86
N LEU A 26 -13.01 -12.66 2.43
CA LEU A 26 -13.81 -11.43 2.47
C LEU A 26 -14.61 -11.17 1.17
N GLY A 27 -14.28 -11.87 0.07
CA GLY A 27 -15.00 -11.72 -1.19
C GLY A 27 -14.70 -10.42 -1.94
N LEU A 28 -13.57 -9.75 -1.66
CA LEU A 28 -13.22 -8.49 -2.31
C LEU A 28 -12.66 -8.73 -3.70
N GLU A 29 -12.98 -7.80 -4.61
CA GLU A 29 -12.35 -7.76 -5.93
C GLU A 29 -10.91 -7.25 -5.79
N VAL A 30 -9.99 -8.01 -6.37
CA VAL A 30 -8.56 -7.70 -6.36
C VAL A 30 -8.13 -7.47 -7.80
N GLU A 31 -7.53 -6.33 -8.07
CA GLU A 31 -6.97 -6.01 -9.37
C GLU A 31 -5.74 -6.87 -9.69
N ALA A 32 -5.31 -6.85 -10.96
CA ALA A 32 -4.08 -7.50 -11.37
C ALA A 32 -2.87 -6.88 -10.65
N PRO A 33 -1.79 -7.66 -10.41
CA PRO A 33 -0.61 -7.11 -9.76
C PRO A 33 0.09 -6.09 -10.67
N GLU A 34 0.62 -5.04 -10.06
CA GLU A 34 1.53 -4.10 -10.70
C GLU A 34 2.92 -4.19 -10.05
N GLU A 35 3.98 -4.11 -10.86
CA GLU A 35 5.35 -4.07 -10.36
C GLU A 35 5.93 -2.65 -10.48
N ILE A 36 6.23 -2.05 -9.33
CA ILE A 36 6.82 -0.72 -9.23
C ILE A 36 8.33 -0.90 -9.03
N ALA A 37 9.04 -1.12 -10.14
CA ALA A 37 10.48 -1.44 -10.13
C ALA A 37 11.33 -0.36 -9.43
N SER A 38 10.96 0.92 -9.55
CA SER A 38 11.65 2.04 -8.90
C SER A 38 11.61 1.99 -7.36
N GLN A 39 10.63 1.27 -6.80
CA GLN A 39 10.46 1.07 -5.36
C GLN A 39 10.83 -0.35 -4.92
N GLY A 40 11.07 -1.28 -5.86
CA GLY A 40 11.32 -2.69 -5.55
C GLY A 40 10.12 -3.37 -4.88
N VAL A 41 8.90 -3.07 -5.37
CA VAL A 41 7.64 -3.56 -4.80
C VAL A 41 6.72 -4.09 -5.88
N ARG A 42 6.01 -5.17 -5.57
CA ARG A 42 4.82 -5.63 -6.29
C ARG A 42 3.60 -5.31 -5.44
N VAL A 43 2.56 -4.77 -6.07
CA VAL A 43 1.35 -4.32 -5.40
C VAL A 43 0.11 -4.96 -6.00
N HIS A 44 -0.86 -5.29 -5.14
CA HIS A 44 -2.25 -5.51 -5.54
C HIS A 44 -3.12 -4.41 -4.94
N PHE A 45 -3.99 -3.86 -5.77
CA PHE A 45 -4.99 -2.87 -5.37
C PHE A 45 -6.32 -3.57 -5.09
N ILE A 46 -6.95 -3.19 -3.98
CA ILE A 46 -8.24 -3.73 -3.55
C ILE A 46 -9.14 -2.55 -3.20
N ALA A 47 -10.20 -2.36 -3.98
CA ALA A 47 -11.16 -1.28 -3.74
C ALA A 47 -11.90 -1.49 -2.41
N ALA A 48 -11.96 -0.44 -1.59
CA ALA A 48 -12.61 -0.44 -0.29
C ALA A 48 -13.39 0.86 -0.08
N GLY A 49 -14.56 0.96 -0.73
CA GLY A 49 -15.36 2.19 -0.73
C GLY A 49 -14.70 3.27 -1.59
N GLU A 50 -14.44 4.44 -1.00
CA GLU A 50 -13.78 5.57 -1.69
C GLU A 50 -12.24 5.51 -1.62
N SER A 51 -11.68 4.52 -0.94
CA SER A 51 -10.23 4.35 -0.74
C SER A 51 -9.77 2.97 -1.18
N THR A 52 -8.45 2.79 -1.25
CA THR A 52 -7.84 1.54 -1.70
C THR A 52 -7.01 0.89 -0.60
N LEU A 53 -7.06 -0.43 -0.49
CA LEU A 53 -6.04 -1.20 0.23
C LEU A 53 -4.96 -1.63 -0.76
N GLU A 54 -3.71 -1.32 -0.44
CA GLU A 54 -2.57 -1.70 -1.26
C GLU A 54 -1.76 -2.77 -0.53
N LEU A 55 -1.77 -4.00 -1.05
CA LEU A 55 -0.94 -5.06 -0.51
C LEU A 55 0.42 -5.00 -1.17
N LEU A 56 1.48 -4.82 -0.37
CA LEU A 56 2.84 -4.54 -0.84
C LEU A 56 3.76 -5.72 -0.49
N GLU A 57 4.31 -6.36 -1.52
CA GLU A 57 5.37 -7.37 -1.38
C GLU A 57 6.68 -6.84 -1.97
N ALA A 58 7.77 -7.05 -1.26
CA ALA A 58 9.09 -6.66 -1.73
C ALA A 58 9.54 -7.56 -2.89
N THR A 59 9.98 -6.98 -4.00
CA THR A 59 10.60 -7.72 -5.12
C THR A 59 12.13 -7.75 -5.01
N SER A 60 12.71 -7.00 -4.08
CA SER A 60 14.14 -7.03 -3.76
C SER A 60 14.40 -6.88 -2.26
N ALA A 61 15.54 -7.39 -1.79
CA ALA A 61 15.95 -7.30 -0.39
C ALA A 61 16.25 -5.86 0.06
N ASP A 62 16.56 -4.97 -0.88
CA ASP A 62 16.89 -3.57 -0.61
C ASP A 62 15.66 -2.64 -0.56
N SER A 63 14.47 -3.16 -0.88
CA SER A 63 13.26 -2.34 -0.94
C SER A 63 12.87 -1.79 0.44
N PRO A 64 12.21 -0.62 0.51
CA PRO A 64 11.69 -0.09 1.77
C PRO A 64 10.76 -1.07 2.49
N VAL A 65 9.96 -1.84 1.73
CA VAL A 65 9.04 -2.84 2.27
C VAL A 65 9.80 -4.02 2.89
N ALA A 66 10.87 -4.52 2.26
CA ALA A 66 11.71 -5.57 2.85
C ALA A 66 12.33 -5.12 4.19
N ARG A 67 12.79 -3.87 4.25
CA ARG A 67 13.33 -3.25 5.48
C ARG A 67 12.26 -3.06 6.55
N PHE A 68 11.03 -2.73 6.17
CA PHE A 68 9.90 -2.66 7.11
C PHE A 68 9.58 -4.04 7.69
N LEU A 69 9.40 -5.04 6.83
CA LEU A 69 9.05 -6.41 7.22
C LEU A 69 10.09 -7.02 8.17
N SER A 70 11.39 -6.83 7.90
CA SER A 70 12.45 -7.37 8.77
C SER A 70 12.45 -6.75 10.18
N LYS A 71 11.96 -5.51 10.33
CA LYS A 71 11.93 -4.79 11.61
C LYS A 71 10.61 -4.93 12.36
N ARG A 72 9.50 -5.03 11.65
CA ARG A 72 8.14 -4.87 12.19
C ARG A 72 7.26 -6.10 11.95
N GLY A 73 7.64 -6.99 11.04
CA GLY A 73 6.77 -8.02 10.50
C GLY A 73 5.71 -7.46 9.53
N PRO A 74 4.84 -8.33 9.00
CA PRO A 74 3.71 -7.93 8.16
C PRO A 74 2.72 -7.03 8.89
N GLY A 75 2.09 -6.09 8.17
CA GLY A 75 1.07 -5.21 8.73
C GLY A 75 0.93 -3.87 8.02
N MET A 76 0.16 -2.97 8.61
CA MET A 76 -0.05 -1.61 8.10
C MET A 76 1.28 -0.86 8.03
N HIS A 77 1.67 -0.46 6.82
CA HIS A 77 2.92 0.23 6.53
C HIS A 77 2.73 1.75 6.55
N HIS A 78 1.69 2.25 5.90
CA HIS A 78 1.43 3.68 5.81
C HIS A 78 -0.04 3.99 5.48
N VAL A 79 -0.39 5.26 5.67
CA VAL A 79 -1.65 5.86 5.21
C VAL A 79 -1.29 6.99 4.28
N ALA A 80 -1.89 7.03 3.10
CA ALA A 80 -1.75 8.14 2.17
C ALA A 80 -3.00 9.01 2.19
N LEU A 81 -2.78 10.31 2.33
CA LEU A 81 -3.84 11.31 2.27
C LEU A 81 -3.68 12.13 1.01
N ARG A 82 -4.73 12.17 0.20
CA ARG A 82 -4.83 13.05 -0.96
C ARG A 82 -5.17 14.45 -0.49
N VAL A 83 -4.45 15.42 -1.02
CA VAL A 83 -4.63 16.86 -0.77
C VAL A 83 -4.92 17.58 -2.09
N ASP A 84 -5.55 18.74 -2.01
CA ASP A 84 -5.94 19.53 -3.18
C ASP A 84 -4.72 20.05 -3.97
N ASP A 85 -3.67 20.47 -3.27
CA ASP A 85 -2.40 20.96 -3.85
C ASP A 85 -1.22 20.51 -2.98
N ILE A 86 -0.37 19.66 -3.53
CA ILE A 86 0.80 19.12 -2.83
C ILE A 86 1.87 20.18 -2.57
N VAL A 87 2.05 21.15 -3.46
CA VAL A 87 3.06 22.20 -3.30
C VAL A 87 2.65 23.16 -2.19
N ALA A 88 1.37 23.56 -2.17
CA ALA A 88 0.82 24.39 -1.10
C ALA A 88 0.85 23.66 0.25
N ALA A 89 0.43 22.39 0.30
CA ALA A 89 0.47 21.61 1.54
C ALA A 89 1.89 21.47 2.10
N LEU A 90 2.90 21.24 1.25
CA LEU A 90 4.30 21.17 1.67
C LEU A 90 4.85 22.52 2.13
N ALA A 91 4.40 23.63 1.55
CA ALA A 91 4.79 24.96 2.00
C ALA A 91 4.25 25.27 3.41
N ASP A 92 3.02 24.86 3.71
CA ASP A 92 2.37 25.07 5.00
C ASP A 92 2.97 24.22 6.14
N LEU A 93 3.60 23.07 5.82
CA LEU A 93 4.16 22.12 6.80
C LEU A 93 5.65 22.33 7.11
N LYS A 94 6.31 23.31 6.46
CA LYS A 94 7.73 23.58 6.62
C LYS A 94 8.09 24.38 7.87
#